data_AF-A0A7J9HG42-F1
#
_entry.id   AF-A0A7J9HG42-F1
#
_cell.length_a   1.000
_cell.length_b   1.000
_cell.length_c   1.000
_cell.angle_alpha   90.00
_cell.angle_beta   90.00
_cell.angle_gamma   90.00
#
_symmetry.space_group_name_H-M   'P 1'
#
loop_
_entity.id
_entity.type
_entity.pdbx_description
1 polymer ?
#
loop_
_entity_poly.entity_id
_entity_poly.type
_entity_poly.pdbx_seq_one_letter_code
_entity_poly.pdbx_strand_id
1 'polypeptide(L)'
;MPDTQALVNDFLNKLKKRKIEGSQATAKQTAELLRSVISQTRMPYTNQAAALIHSVKAVGERLIAANPVELAVGNVVRRVLHIVREEDLSLTTAAMAGLNLSAESDDEDDTDRDNHPALSAAAIAAASRSTLRPPSLQTLLEDVPDSAAVPHTSSSGGDSEGKSKCKLLLQTIDLSAF
;
A
#
# COMPACT_ATOMS: atom_id res chain seq x y z
N MET A 1 -13.44 -29.49 -13.81
CA MET A 1 -13.19 -28.20 -13.14
C MET A 1 -14.45 -27.37 -13.30
N PRO A 2 -15.03 -26.81 -12.23
CA PRO A 2 -16.20 -25.93 -12.35
C PRO A 2 -15.85 -24.71 -13.21
N ASP A 3 -16.80 -24.28 -14.03
CA ASP A 3 -16.69 -23.08 -14.86
C ASP A 3 -16.42 -21.86 -13.98
N THR A 4 -15.40 -21.06 -14.32
CA THR A 4 -15.05 -19.83 -13.58
C THR A 4 -16.26 -18.91 -13.42
N GLN A 5 -17.11 -18.79 -14.45
CA GLN A 5 -18.28 -17.92 -14.36
C GLN A 5 -19.30 -18.44 -13.35
N ALA A 6 -19.46 -19.76 -13.22
CA ALA A 6 -20.32 -20.36 -12.20
C ALA A 6 -19.80 -20.04 -10.79
N LEU A 7 -18.49 -20.16 -10.55
CA LEU A 7 -17.88 -19.82 -9.25
C LEU A 7 -18.09 -18.35 -8.88
N VAL A 8 -17.92 -17.44 -9.84
CA VAL A 8 -18.15 -16.00 -9.63
C VAL A 8 -19.62 -15.74 -9.27
N ASN A 9 -20.57 -16.35 -10.00
CA ASN A 9 -22.00 -16.19 -9.74
C ASN A 9 -22.42 -16.77 -8.38
N ASP A 10 -21.88 -17.91 -7.99
CA ASP A 10 -22.13 -18.52 -6.69
C ASP A 10 -21.63 -17.63 -5.56
N PHE A 11 -20.43 -17.07 -5.70
CA PHE A 11 -19.86 -16.15 -4.70
C PHE A 11 -20.66 -14.84 -4.63
N LEU A 12 -21.08 -14.28 -5.77
CA LEU A 12 -21.99 -13.13 -5.82
C LEU A 12 -23.29 -13.39 -5.07
N ASN A 13 -23.89 -14.56 -5.27
CA ASN A 13 -25.11 -14.96 -4.58
C ASN A 13 -24.89 -15.10 -3.07
N LYS A 14 -23.74 -15.60 -2.64
CA LYS A 14 -23.37 -15.67 -1.21
C LYS A 14 -23.19 -14.28 -0.59
N LEU A 15 -22.55 -13.35 -1.30
CA LEU A 15 -22.39 -11.96 -0.86
C LEU A 15 -23.75 -11.23 -0.73
N LYS A 16 -24.61 -11.33 -1.75
CA LYS A 16 -25.94 -10.69 -1.75
C LYS A 16 -26.84 -11.21 -0.64
N LYS A 17 -26.77 -12.52 -0.36
CA LYS A 17 -27.56 -13.18 0.69
C LYS A 17 -26.92 -13.10 2.08
N ARG A 18 -25.79 -12.38 2.24
CA ARG A 18 -25.01 -12.30 3.49
C ARG A 18 -24.70 -13.66 4.10
N LYS A 19 -24.44 -14.67 3.27
CA LYS A 19 -24.04 -16.02 3.74
C LYS A 19 -22.59 -16.07 4.19
N ILE A 20 -21.81 -15.04 3.86
CA ILE A 20 -20.42 -14.88 4.23
C ILE A 20 -20.35 -13.51 4.89
N GLU A 21 -19.96 -13.51 6.16
CA GLU A 21 -19.80 -12.31 6.97
C GLU A 21 -18.42 -12.35 7.63
N GLY A 22 -17.90 -11.16 7.91
CA GLY A 22 -16.58 -10.99 8.52
C GLY A 22 -15.47 -10.81 7.49
N SER A 23 -14.62 -9.83 7.76
CA SER A 23 -13.56 -9.38 6.86
C SER A 23 -12.59 -10.49 6.46
N GLN A 24 -12.21 -11.35 7.40
CA GLN A 24 -11.28 -12.46 7.17
C GLN A 24 -11.86 -13.53 6.25
N ALA A 25 -13.10 -13.98 6.51
CA ALA A 25 -13.76 -15.00 5.72
C ALA A 25 -14.02 -14.51 4.28
N THR A 26 -14.49 -13.27 4.15
CA THR A 26 -14.72 -12.63 2.86
C THR A 26 -13.41 -12.45 2.09
N ALA A 27 -12.35 -11.97 2.73
CA ALA A 27 -11.05 -11.77 2.10
C ALA A 27 -10.47 -13.09 1.57
N LYS A 28 -10.51 -14.15 2.39
CA LYS A 28 -10.03 -15.47 2.01
C LYS A 28 -10.76 -16.02 0.78
N GLN A 29 -12.10 -16.03 0.80
CA GLN A 29 -12.87 -16.54 -0.34
C GLN A 29 -12.70 -15.67 -1.60
N THR A 30 -12.58 -14.36 -1.44
CA THR A 30 -12.28 -13.45 -2.57
C THR A 30 -10.93 -13.80 -3.19
N ALA A 31 -9.90 -14.03 -2.39
CA ALA A 31 -8.58 -14.42 -2.88
C ALA A 31 -8.59 -15.79 -3.58
N GLU A 32 -9.31 -16.77 -3.03
CA GLU A 32 -9.47 -18.10 -3.64
C GLU A 32 -10.20 -18.04 -4.98
N LEU A 33 -11.24 -17.20 -5.09
CA LEU A 33 -11.94 -16.96 -6.33
C LEU A 33 -11.03 -16.31 -7.37
N LEU A 34 -10.33 -15.23 -6.99
CA LEU A 34 -9.41 -14.53 -7.91
C LEU A 34 -8.28 -15.44 -8.39
N ARG A 35 -7.74 -16.30 -7.52
CA ARG A 35 -6.76 -17.33 -7.92
C ARG A 35 -7.32 -18.24 -9.01
N SER A 36 -8.56 -18.69 -8.84
CA SER A 36 -9.25 -19.55 -9.82
C SER A 36 -9.46 -18.82 -11.15
N VAL A 37 -9.91 -17.56 -11.11
CA VAL A 37 -10.07 -16.70 -12.30
C VAL A 37 -8.74 -16.54 -13.05
N ILE A 38 -7.66 -16.21 -12.33
CA ILE A 38 -6.33 -16.02 -12.91
C ILE A 38 -5.84 -17.31 -13.57
N SER A 39 -6.00 -18.46 -12.90
CA SER A 39 -5.56 -19.76 -13.41
C SER A 39 -6.26 -20.21 -14.70
N GLN A 40 -7.49 -19.74 -14.92
CA GLN A 40 -8.30 -20.11 -16.09
C GLN A 40 -8.30 -19.01 -17.17
N THR A 41 -7.73 -17.83 -16.89
CA THR A 41 -7.67 -16.76 -17.89
C THR A 41 -6.65 -17.14 -18.96
N ARG A 42 -7.12 -17.33 -20.20
CA ARG A 42 -6.25 -17.61 -21.33
C ARG A 42 -5.55 -16.32 -21.75
N MET A 43 -4.24 -16.27 -21.57
CA MET A 43 -3.46 -15.06 -21.80
C MET A 43 -2.93 -14.99 -23.23
N PRO A 44 -3.12 -13.87 -23.95
CA PRO A 44 -2.35 -13.60 -25.16
C PRO A 44 -0.86 -13.42 -24.80
N TYR A 45 0.04 -13.81 -25.71
CA TYR A 45 1.50 -13.68 -25.52
C TYR A 45 1.94 -12.22 -25.39
N THR A 46 1.21 -11.30 -26.01
CA THR A 46 1.43 -9.85 -25.93
C THR A 46 0.44 -9.23 -24.93
N ASN A 47 0.90 -8.33 -24.07
CA ASN A 47 0.07 -7.59 -23.10
C ASN A 47 -0.64 -8.48 -22.05
N GLN A 48 0.05 -9.51 -21.55
CA GLN A 48 -0.46 -10.41 -20.52
C GLN A 48 -0.98 -9.65 -19.29
N ALA A 49 -0.23 -8.69 -18.75
CA ALA A 49 -0.66 -7.94 -17.57
C ALA A 49 -1.96 -7.15 -17.80
N ALA A 50 -2.11 -6.50 -18.95
CA ALA A 50 -3.32 -5.73 -19.27
C ALA A 50 -4.58 -6.62 -19.30
N ALA A 51 -4.48 -7.81 -19.90
CA ALA A 51 -5.58 -8.77 -19.93
C ALA A 51 -5.96 -9.28 -18.52
N LEU A 52 -4.97 -9.54 -17.66
CA LEU A 52 -5.20 -9.92 -16.26
C LEU A 52 -5.87 -8.80 -15.48
N ILE A 53 -5.37 -7.58 -15.62
CA ILE A 53 -5.92 -6.39 -14.95
C ILE A 53 -7.38 -6.22 -15.35
N HIS A 54 -7.71 -6.31 -16.65
CA HIS A 54 -9.09 -6.17 -17.11
C HIS A 54 -10.00 -7.27 -16.55
N SER A 55 -9.56 -8.53 -16.60
CA SER A 55 -10.32 -9.69 -16.08
C SER A 55 -10.60 -9.56 -14.57
N VAL A 56 -9.56 -9.30 -13.77
CA VAL A 56 -9.68 -9.15 -12.32
C VAL A 56 -10.52 -7.93 -11.94
N LYS A 57 -10.35 -6.81 -12.65
CA LYS A 57 -11.15 -5.60 -12.41
C LYS A 57 -12.63 -5.84 -12.69
N ALA A 58 -12.97 -6.47 -13.82
CA ALA A 58 -14.36 -6.76 -14.18
C ALA A 58 -15.06 -7.72 -13.19
N VAL A 59 -14.34 -8.68 -12.61
CA VAL A 59 -14.88 -9.52 -11.53
C VAL A 59 -15.00 -8.71 -10.25
N GLY A 60 -13.96 -7.99 -9.85
CA GLY A 60 -13.93 -7.20 -8.62
C GLY A 60 -15.03 -6.14 -8.54
N GLU A 61 -15.29 -5.42 -9.62
CA GLU A 61 -16.39 -4.42 -9.69
C GLU A 61 -17.75 -5.07 -9.43
N ARG A 62 -18.01 -6.24 -10.01
CA ARG A 62 -19.25 -6.99 -9.77
C ARG A 62 -19.38 -7.43 -8.31
N LEU A 63 -18.29 -7.88 -7.70
CA LEU A 63 -18.28 -8.31 -6.29
C LEU A 63 -18.51 -7.15 -5.33
N ILE A 64 -17.84 -6.01 -5.57
CA ILE A 64 -17.99 -4.80 -4.75
C ILE A 64 -19.41 -4.24 -4.89
N ALA A 65 -19.97 -4.22 -6.09
CA ALA A 65 -21.34 -3.77 -6.32
C ALA A 65 -22.38 -4.67 -5.63
N ALA A 66 -22.08 -5.95 -5.43
CA ALA A 66 -22.97 -6.88 -4.74
C ALA A 66 -23.06 -6.65 -3.24
N ASN A 67 -21.98 -6.19 -2.59
CA ASN A 67 -21.98 -5.79 -1.19
C ASN A 67 -20.94 -4.69 -0.93
N PRO A 68 -21.30 -3.40 -1.14
CA PRO A 68 -20.35 -2.29 -1.03
C PRO A 68 -19.89 -2.00 0.40
N VAL A 69 -20.60 -2.51 1.41
CA VAL A 69 -20.26 -2.32 2.84
C VAL A 69 -19.07 -3.19 3.24
N GLU A 70 -18.88 -4.33 2.57
CA GLU A 70 -17.82 -5.29 2.88
C GLU A 70 -16.50 -4.91 2.18
N LEU A 71 -15.79 -3.96 2.78
CA LEU A 71 -14.56 -3.37 2.21
C LEU A 71 -13.42 -4.37 1.99
N ALA A 72 -13.46 -5.52 2.66
CA ALA A 72 -12.46 -6.58 2.52
C ALA A 72 -12.33 -7.06 1.07
N VAL A 73 -13.44 -7.18 0.32
CA VAL A 73 -13.44 -7.56 -1.10
C VAL A 73 -12.61 -6.57 -1.91
N GLY A 74 -12.90 -5.27 -1.76
CA GLY A 74 -12.21 -4.23 -2.49
C GLY A 74 -10.72 -4.15 -2.14
N ASN A 75 -10.37 -4.36 -0.88
CA ASN A 75 -8.97 -4.33 -0.43
C ASN A 75 -8.16 -5.47 -1.06
N VAL A 76 -8.70 -6.69 -1.09
CA VAL A 76 -8.06 -7.83 -1.75
C VAL A 76 -7.91 -7.57 -3.26
N VAL A 77 -8.97 -7.13 -3.94
CA VAL A 77 -8.91 -6.83 -5.38
C VAL A 77 -7.85 -5.78 -5.69
N ARG A 78 -7.79 -4.68 -4.93
CA ARG A 78 -6.76 -3.63 -5.11
C ARG A 78 -5.36 -4.16 -4.89
N ARG A 79 -5.14 -5.00 -3.87
CA ARG A 79 -3.83 -5.60 -3.61
C ARG A 79 -3.39 -6.51 -4.76
N VAL A 80 -4.28 -7.37 -5.26
CA VAL A 80 -4.00 -8.25 -6.41
C VAL A 80 -3.66 -7.42 -7.65
N LEU A 81 -4.45 -6.39 -7.97
CA LEU A 81 -4.16 -5.51 -9.11
C LEU A 81 -2.84 -4.76 -8.95
N HIS A 82 -2.43 -4.42 -7.73
CA HIS A 82 -1.14 -3.80 -7.48
C HIS A 82 0.01 -4.79 -7.72
N ILE A 83 -0.08 -6.01 -7.17
CA ILE A 83 0.91 -7.07 -7.41
C ILE A 83 1.11 -7.30 -8.90
N VAL A 84 0.02 -7.44 -9.68
CA VAL A 84 0.13 -7.65 -11.13
C VAL A 84 0.90 -6.51 -11.83
N ARG A 85 0.71 -5.26 -11.40
CA ARG A 85 1.44 -4.12 -11.96
C ARG A 85 2.91 -4.08 -11.52
N GLU A 86 3.18 -4.43 -10.26
CA GLU A 86 4.55 -4.52 -9.74
C GLU A 86 5.35 -5.59 -10.51
N GLU A 87 4.75 -6.76 -10.74
CA GLU A 87 5.40 -7.85 -11.47
C GLU A 87 5.63 -7.50 -12.95
N ASP A 88 4.67 -6.86 -13.63
CA ASP A 88 4.83 -6.43 -15.02
C ASP A 88 5.95 -5.39 -15.20
N LEU A 89 6.05 -4.42 -14.28
CA LEU A 89 7.14 -3.45 -14.25
C LEU A 89 8.48 -4.11 -13.95
N SER A 90 8.52 -5.06 -13.01
CA SER A 90 9.71 -5.82 -12.65
C SER A 90 10.24 -6.63 -13.84
N LEU A 91 9.36 -7.34 -14.57
CA LEU A 91 9.71 -8.08 -15.78
C LEU A 91 10.26 -7.18 -16.88
N THR A 92 9.63 -6.01 -17.10
CA THR A 92 10.08 -5.03 -18.09
C THR A 92 11.45 -4.45 -17.71
N THR A 93 11.64 -4.10 -16.44
CA THR A 93 12.92 -3.56 -15.93
C THR A 93 14.04 -4.60 -16.04
N ALA A 94 13.78 -5.86 -15.71
CA ALA A 94 14.74 -6.94 -15.86
C ALA A 94 15.13 -7.15 -17.33
N ALA A 95 14.16 -7.07 -18.26
CA ALA A 95 14.43 -7.15 -19.69
C ALA A 95 15.33 -5.99 -20.18
N MET A 96 15.14 -4.78 -19.65
CA MET A 96 15.98 -3.62 -19.98
C MET A 96 17.38 -3.69 -19.35
N ALA A 97 17.50 -4.12 -18.09
CA ALA A 97 18.78 -4.24 -17.40
C ALA A 97 19.72 -5.24 -18.10
N GLY A 98 19.17 -6.31 -18.68
CA GLY A 98 19.94 -7.26 -19.49
C GLY A 98 20.55 -6.66 -20.76
N LEU A 99 20.05 -5.53 -21.25
CA LEU A 99 20.55 -4.84 -22.46
C LEU A 99 21.64 -3.80 -22.17
N ASN A 100 21.75 -3.31 -20.93
CA ASN A 100 22.72 -2.28 -20.54
C ASN A 100 24.11 -2.82 -20.18
N LEU A 101 24.32 -4.13 -20.14
CA LEU A 101 25.60 -4.77 -19.78
C LEU A 101 26.55 -5.02 -20.98
N SER A 102 26.17 -4.62 -22.20
CA SER A 102 27.01 -4.75 -23.39
C SER A 102 27.62 -3.43 -23.88
N ALA A 103 27.55 -2.36 -23.08
CA ALA A 103 28.13 -1.05 -23.40
C ALA A 103 29.12 -0.59 -22.32
N GLU A 104 30.03 -1.48 -21.90
CA GLU A 104 31.29 -1.03 -21.31
C GLU A 104 32.24 -0.75 -22.48
N SER A 105 32.35 0.52 -22.82
CA SER A 105 33.25 1.05 -23.84
C SER A 105 34.65 1.08 -23.24
N ASP A 106 35.52 0.25 -23.80
CA ASP A 106 36.97 0.29 -23.63
C ASP A 106 37.47 1.65 -24.18
N ASP A 107 37.83 2.59 -23.31
CA ASP A 107 38.64 3.75 -23.68
C ASP A 107 39.42 4.24 -22.46
N GLU A 108 40.70 3.89 -22.44
CA GLU A 108 41.73 4.42 -21.55
C GLU A 108 42.22 5.76 -22.15
N ASP A 109 42.08 6.89 -21.45
CA ASP A 109 42.99 8.02 -21.66
C ASP A 109 43.20 8.86 -20.39
N ASP A 110 44.48 9.16 -20.20
CA ASP A 110 45.13 9.89 -19.12
C ASP A 110 45.05 11.39 -19.39
N THR A 111 44.84 12.23 -18.37
CA THR A 111 45.41 13.58 -18.27
C THR A 111 45.05 14.26 -16.95
N ASP A 112 46.09 14.54 -16.16
CA ASP A 112 46.13 15.46 -15.03
C ASP A 112 45.75 16.92 -15.40
N ARG A 113 45.33 17.70 -14.37
CA ARG A 113 45.29 19.19 -14.25
C ARG A 113 44.11 19.93 -14.90
N ASP A 114 43.43 20.92 -14.31
CA ASP A 114 43.72 21.86 -13.23
C ASP A 114 42.43 22.38 -12.54
N ASN A 115 42.61 22.90 -11.32
CA ASN A 115 41.63 23.57 -10.47
C ASN A 115 40.91 24.77 -11.12
N HIS A 116 39.58 24.71 -11.21
CA HIS A 116 38.71 25.89 -11.27
C HIS A 116 37.52 25.71 -10.31
N PRO A 117 37.34 26.57 -9.28
CA PRO A 117 36.16 26.53 -8.42
C PRO A 117 35.01 27.25 -9.12
N ALA A 118 34.47 26.62 -10.17
CA ALA A 118 33.16 27.00 -10.68
C ALA A 118 32.12 26.36 -9.75
N LEU A 119 31.40 27.18 -8.99
CA LEU A 119 30.26 26.75 -8.17
C LEU A 119 29.29 25.96 -9.07
N SER A 120 29.36 24.64 -8.95
CA SER A 120 28.74 23.70 -9.89
C SER A 120 27.22 23.84 -9.85
N ALA A 121 26.59 23.87 -11.02
CA ALA A 121 25.14 23.78 -11.18
C ALA A 121 24.55 22.54 -10.45
N ALA A 122 25.36 21.51 -10.19
CA ALA A 122 25.00 20.37 -9.38
C ALA A 122 24.72 20.71 -7.90
N ALA A 123 25.40 21.70 -7.32
CA ALA A 123 25.16 22.14 -5.94
C ALA A 123 23.81 22.88 -5.82
N ILE A 124 23.47 23.71 -6.81
CA ILE A 124 22.17 24.39 -6.89
C ILE A 124 21.05 23.37 -7.11
N ALA A 125 21.26 22.37 -7.98
CA ALA A 125 20.29 21.28 -8.19
C ALA A 125 20.14 20.36 -6.98
N ALA A 126 21.20 20.13 -6.20
CA ALA A 126 21.14 19.37 -4.96
C ALA A 126 20.31 20.07 -3.88
N ALA A 127 20.38 21.41 -3.80
CA ALA A 127 19.54 22.19 -2.90
C ALA A 127 18.03 22.06 -3.23
N SER A 128 17.67 21.93 -4.51
CA SER A 128 16.28 21.70 -4.95
C SER A 128 15.72 20.32 -4.54
N ARG A 129 16.56 19.36 -4.16
CA ARG A 129 16.11 18.04 -3.66
C ARG A 129 15.70 18.06 -2.19
N SER A 130 15.97 19.16 -1.47
CA SER A 130 15.66 19.28 -0.04
C SER A 130 14.20 19.66 0.25
N THR A 131 13.40 20.00 -0.76
CA THR A 131 11.99 20.45 -0.60
C THR A 131 10.98 19.30 -0.47
N LEU A 132 11.40 18.04 -0.65
CA LEU A 132 10.56 16.85 -0.45
C LEU A 132 10.95 16.03 0.79
N ARG A 133 11.93 16.48 1.56
CA ARG A 133 12.36 15.83 2.80
C ARG A 133 11.83 16.66 3.98
N PRO A 134 11.17 16.05 4.98
CA PRO A 134 10.80 16.79 6.19
C PRO A 134 12.08 17.38 6.80
N PRO A 135 12.08 18.68 7.18
CA PRO A 135 13.26 19.34 7.70
C PRO A 135 13.79 18.58 8.92
N SER A 136 15.11 18.35 8.99
CA SER A 136 15.70 17.78 10.18
C SER A 136 15.60 18.79 11.32
N LEU A 137 15.44 18.31 12.57
CA LEU A 137 15.29 19.18 13.74
C LEU A 137 16.43 20.20 13.88
N GLN A 138 17.60 19.91 13.29
CA GLN A 138 18.78 20.77 13.28
C GLN A 138 18.54 22.07 12.49
N THR A 139 17.83 22.01 11.37
CA THR A 139 17.59 23.21 10.52
C THR A 139 16.56 24.15 11.14
N LEU A 140 15.70 23.68 12.04
CA LEU A 140 14.77 24.52 12.79
C LEU A 140 15.42 25.20 14.01
N LEU A 141 16.52 24.64 14.52
CA LEU A 141 17.22 25.17 15.69
C LEU A 141 18.27 26.23 15.35
N GLU A 142 18.70 26.28 14.09
CA GLU A 142 19.78 27.16 13.64
C GLU A 142 19.29 28.55 13.21
N ASP A 143 17.97 28.76 13.09
CA ASP A 143 17.35 29.98 12.55
C ASP A 143 16.68 30.87 13.63
N VAL A 144 17.13 30.79 14.89
CA VAL A 144 16.77 31.78 15.93
C VAL A 144 17.82 32.89 15.94
N PRO A 145 17.57 34.06 15.33
CA PRO A 145 18.29 35.26 15.67
C PRO A 145 17.94 35.67 17.11
N ASP A 146 18.99 35.69 17.93
CA ASP A 146 19.04 36.19 19.30
C ASP A 146 18.59 37.67 19.38
N SER A 147 17.43 37.94 20.00
CA SER A 147 17.14 39.24 20.63
C SER A 147 15.86 39.24 21.48
N ALA A 148 16.09 39.07 22.78
CA ALA A 148 15.63 39.93 23.87
C ALA A 148 14.16 40.41 23.89
N ALA A 149 13.36 39.86 24.82
CA ALA A 149 12.91 40.56 26.03
C ALA A 149 11.95 39.68 26.87
N VAL A 150 12.28 39.60 28.16
CA VAL A 150 11.61 38.96 29.31
C VAL A 150 10.27 39.65 29.66
N PRO A 151 9.49 39.36 30.75
CA PRO A 151 9.33 38.16 31.61
C PRO A 151 7.86 37.90 32.12
N HIS A 152 7.70 36.79 32.87
CA HIS A 152 6.82 36.59 34.06
C HIS A 152 5.42 35.92 33.99
N THR A 153 5.40 34.77 34.68
CA THR A 153 4.51 34.35 35.79
C THR A 153 3.13 33.75 35.52
N SER A 154 2.95 32.56 36.13
CA SER A 154 1.70 32.02 36.71
C SER A 154 0.64 31.60 35.68
N SER A 155 -0.22 30.61 35.85
CA SER A 155 -0.59 29.61 36.85
C SER A 155 -1.85 28.91 36.24
N SER A 156 -2.43 27.93 36.93
CA SER A 156 -3.70 27.22 36.63
C SER A 156 -3.52 25.99 35.73
N GLY A 157 -3.72 24.76 36.18
CA GLY A 157 -4.64 24.26 37.20
C GLY A 157 -5.75 23.48 36.48
N GLY A 158 -5.77 22.16 36.62
CA GLY A 158 -6.74 21.31 35.94
C GLY A 158 -6.56 19.82 36.23
N ASP A 159 -6.92 19.41 37.45
CA ASP A 159 -7.09 18.03 37.87
C ASP A 159 -8.32 17.38 37.20
N SER A 160 -8.24 16.09 36.85
CA SER A 160 -9.41 15.19 36.88
C SER A 160 -8.97 13.72 36.87
N GLU A 161 -9.02 13.12 38.06
CA GLU A 161 -8.95 11.68 38.29
C GLU A 161 -10.29 11.01 37.98
N GLY A 162 -10.26 9.86 37.31
CA GLY A 162 -11.41 8.97 37.13
C GLY A 162 -11.02 7.51 37.27
N LYS A 163 -10.88 7.03 38.51
CA LYS A 163 -10.72 5.60 38.85
C LYS A 163 -12.11 4.99 39.03
N SER A 164 -12.43 3.86 38.37
CA SER A 164 -13.41 2.88 38.89
C SER A 164 -13.25 1.48 38.27
N LYS A 165 -12.54 0.65 39.03
CA LYS A 165 -12.57 -0.81 39.22
C LYS A 165 -13.53 -1.65 38.34
N CYS A 166 -12.96 -2.56 37.54
CA CYS A 166 -13.61 -3.83 37.17
C CYS A 166 -13.39 -4.84 38.31
N LYS A 167 -14.46 -5.26 38.99
CA LYS A 167 -14.45 -6.41 39.88
C LYS A 167 -15.44 -7.45 39.37
N LEU A 168 -14.85 -8.57 38.99
CA LEU A 168 -15.39 -9.93 38.85
C LEU A 168 -16.66 -10.19 39.70
N LEU A 169 -17.68 -10.82 39.10
CA LEU A 169 -18.48 -11.84 39.79
C LEU A 169 -19.09 -12.80 38.76
N LEU A 170 -18.47 -13.98 38.73
CA LEU A 170 -18.94 -15.24 38.21
C LEU A 170 -20.17 -15.67 39.04
N GLN A 171 -21.28 -16.12 38.44
CA GLN A 171 -21.88 -17.43 38.75
C GLN A 171 -23.24 -17.69 38.06
N THR A 172 -23.29 -18.87 37.44
CA THR A 172 -24.40 -19.85 37.41
C THR A 172 -25.67 -19.48 36.65
N ILE A 173 -25.79 -20.02 35.43
CA ILE A 173 -27.08 -20.28 34.79
C ILE A 173 -27.29 -21.79 34.86
N ASP A 174 -28.21 -22.20 35.72
CA ASP A 174 -28.81 -23.52 35.74
C ASP A 174 -30.32 -23.27 35.63
N LEU A 175 -30.96 -23.67 34.53
CA LEU A 175 -32.41 -23.65 34.40
C LEU A 175 -32.83 -24.80 33.48
N SER A 176 -33.05 -25.95 34.11
CA SER A 176 -33.95 -26.99 33.63
C SER A 176 -35.41 -26.55 33.86
N ALA A 177 -36.32 -27.06 33.01
CA ALA A 177 -37.78 -26.83 32.93
C ALA A 177 -38.24 -25.68 32.01
N PHE A 178 -38.33 -25.97 30.70
CA PHE A 178 -39.58 -26.10 29.95
C PHE A 178 -39.33 -26.84 28.64
#